data_AF-A0A2E6KN95-F1
#
_entry.id   AF-A0A2E6KN95-F1
#
_cell.length_a   1.000
_cell.length_b   1.000
_cell.length_c   1.000
_cell.angle_alpha   90.00
_cell.angle_beta   90.00
_cell.angle_gamma   90.00
#
_symmetry.space_group_name_H-M   'P 1'
#
loop_
_entity.id
_entity.type
_entity.pdbx_description
1 polymer ?
#
loop_
_entity_poly.entity_id
_entity_poly.type
_entity_poly.pdbx_seq_one_letter_code
_entity_poly.pdbx_strand_id
1 'polypeptide(L)'
;MTISKEYNFINIKSVQYMTDTNNKNICKSIKAKQIARTLYALSVFKNKGMTTLDLSCSWAFRLSAYIHTLRTDYGLNIETIRESHSDGWHARYVLKTPLRIISVNGREVSSHYNKA
;
A
#
# COMPACT_ATOMS: atom_id res chain seq x y z
N MET A 1 -13.15 -12.53 11.39
CA MET A 1 -12.04 -11.67 11.86
C MET A 1 -12.19 -10.30 11.21
N THR A 2 -12.96 -9.44 11.86
CA THR A 2 -13.33 -8.12 11.35
C THR A 2 -12.14 -7.19 11.56
N ILE A 3 -11.43 -6.86 10.49
CA ILE A 3 -10.35 -5.86 10.54
C ILE A 3 -11.03 -4.55 10.92
N SER A 4 -10.77 -4.09 12.14
CA SER A 4 -11.36 -2.92 12.76
C SER A 4 -11.17 -1.67 11.91
N LYS A 5 -12.27 -1.21 11.29
CA LYS A 5 -12.84 0.14 11.18
C LYS A 5 -11.99 1.43 11.26
N GLU A 6 -10.66 1.45 11.30
CA GLU A 6 -9.89 2.70 11.50
C GLU A 6 -8.71 2.94 10.55
N TYR A 7 -8.64 2.27 9.40
CA TYR A 7 -7.74 2.75 8.35
C TYR A 7 -8.45 3.78 7.49
N ASN A 8 -8.45 5.04 7.93
CA ASN A 8 -8.98 6.14 7.14
C ASN A 8 -8.03 6.51 5.99
N PHE A 9 -7.97 5.65 4.97
CA PHE A 9 -7.20 5.87 3.75
C PHE A 9 -7.64 7.16 3.02
N ILE A 10 -8.85 7.66 3.29
CA ILE A 10 -9.43 8.82 2.60
C ILE A 10 -8.64 10.10 2.89
N ASN A 11 -7.95 10.22 4.03
CA ASN A 11 -7.27 11.47 4.35
C ASN A 11 -5.76 11.47 4.09
N ILE A 12 -5.23 10.44 3.44
CA ILE A 12 -3.80 10.36 3.11
C ILE A 12 -3.52 11.19 1.85
N LYS A 13 -2.60 12.15 1.99
CA LYS A 13 -2.11 13.05 0.95
C LYS A 13 -0.64 12.78 0.61
N SER A 14 0.16 12.43 1.62
CA SER A 14 1.57 12.09 1.43
C SER A 14 2.01 10.98 2.39
N VAL A 15 3.04 10.25 1.98
CA VAL A 15 3.65 9.15 2.74
C VAL A 15 5.16 9.22 2.58
N GLN A 16 5.89 9.06 3.69
CA GLN A 16 7.32 8.75 3.67
C GLN A 16 7.53 7.31 4.10
N TYR A 17 8.43 6.63 3.42
CA TYR A 17 8.73 5.23 3.68
C TYR A 17 10.22 4.95 3.53
N MET A 18 10.66 3.92 4.24
CA MET A 18 12.01 3.38 4.18
C MET A 18 11.95 2.01 3.49
N THR A 19 12.87 1.77 2.55
CA THR A 19 13.08 0.43 1.97
C THR A 19 14.46 -0.08 2.36
N ASP A 20 14.52 -1.37 2.69
CA ASP A 20 15.78 -2.05 2.97
C ASP A 20 16.20 -2.79 1.70
N THR A 21 17.14 -2.21 0.97
CA THR A 21 17.67 -2.81 -0.28
C THR A 21 19.17 -2.91 -0.18
N ASN A 22 19.74 -4.11 -0.31
CA ASN A 22 21.18 -4.36 -0.35
C ASN A 22 21.96 -3.70 0.82
N ASN A 23 21.49 -3.92 2.05
CA ASN A 23 22.09 -3.40 3.28
C ASN A 23 22.14 -1.86 3.36
N LYS A 24 21.29 -1.18 2.59
CA LYS A 24 21.10 0.27 2.62
C LYS A 24 19.63 0.60 2.89
N ASN A 25 19.42 1.50 3.82
CA ASN A 25 18.11 2.04 4.16
C ASN A 25 17.89 3.31 3.33
N ILE A 26 16.94 3.26 2.40
CA ILE A 26 16.63 4.40 1.54
C ILE A 26 15.29 4.98 1.97
N CYS A 27 15.30 6.26 2.37
CA CYS A 27 14.09 7.02 2.67
C CYS A 27 13.56 7.69 1.39
N LYS A 28 12.29 7.45 1.06
CA LYS A 28 11.61 8.05 -0.08
C LYS A 28 10.29 8.70 0.36
N SER A 29 9.81 9.67 -0.41
CA SER A 29 8.55 10.37 -0.15
C SER A 29 7.64 10.37 -1.37
N ILE A 30 6.35 10.17 -1.16
CA ILE A 30 5.30 10.26 -2.17
C ILE A 30 4.35 11.39 -1.76
N LYS A 31 4.19 12.39 -2.62
CA LYS A 31 3.24 13.51 -2.43
C LYS A 31 1.98 13.40 -3.29
N ALA A 32 1.91 12.40 -4.17
CA ALA A 32 0.75 12.14 -5.00
C ALA A 32 -0.32 11.37 -4.20
N LYS A 33 -1.44 12.04 -3.93
CA LYS A 33 -2.52 11.58 -3.04
C LYS A 33 -2.93 10.11 -3.24
N GLN A 34 -3.28 9.71 -4.46
CA GLN A 34 -3.77 8.35 -4.71
C GLN A 34 -2.67 7.28 -4.64
N ILE A 35 -1.46 7.63 -5.06
CA ILE A 35 -0.30 6.74 -5.00
C ILE A 35 0.11 6.54 -3.53
N ALA A 36 0.13 7.63 -2.74
CA ALA A 36 0.41 7.60 -1.31
C ALA A 36 -0.60 6.73 -0.55
N ARG A 37 -1.90 6.89 -0.85
CA ARG A 37 -2.96 6.02 -0.31
C ARG A 37 -2.74 4.55 -0.65
N THR A 38 -2.44 4.27 -1.91
CA THR A 38 -2.20 2.91 -2.40
C THR A 38 -1.02 2.27 -1.69
N LEU A 39 0.09 2.99 -1.54
CA LEU A 39 1.27 2.50 -0.84
C LEU A 39 1.00 2.24 0.65
N TYR A 40 0.32 3.18 1.31
CA TYR A 40 -0.03 2.99 2.71
C TYR A 40 -0.96 1.79 2.91
N ALA A 41 -1.98 1.63 2.04
CA ALA A 41 -2.84 0.46 2.08
C ALA A 41 -2.05 -0.84 1.88
N LEU A 42 -1.18 -0.91 0.88
CA LEU A 42 -0.30 -2.07 0.68
C LEU A 42 0.54 -2.39 1.93
N SER A 43 1.05 -1.37 2.64
CA SER A 43 1.83 -1.55 3.86
C SER A 43 1.00 -2.07 5.05
N VAL A 44 -0.31 -1.80 5.07
CA VAL A 44 -1.25 -2.31 6.08
C VAL A 44 -1.62 -3.76 5.78
N PHE A 45 -1.93 -4.07 4.52
CA PHE A 45 -2.30 -5.43 4.11
C PHE A 45 -1.09 -6.39 4.02
N LYS A 46 0.13 -5.86 3.86
CA LYS A 46 1.39 -6.63 3.81
C LYS A 46 1.27 -7.87 2.89
N ASN A 47 1.54 -9.05 3.45
CA ASN A 47 1.54 -10.33 2.74
C ASN A 47 0.14 -10.81 2.33
N LYS A 48 -0.93 -10.32 2.97
CA LYS A 48 -2.31 -10.64 2.57
C LYS A 48 -2.64 -10.02 1.21
N GLY A 49 -1.99 -8.92 0.88
CA GLY A 49 -2.33 -8.09 -0.27
C GLY A 49 -3.74 -7.54 -0.20
N MET A 50 -4.09 -6.77 -1.22
CA MET A 50 -5.39 -6.11 -1.30
C MET A 50 -5.99 -6.22 -2.70
N THR A 51 -7.31 -6.34 -2.72
CA THR A 51 -8.14 -6.17 -3.91
C THR A 51 -8.79 -4.79 -3.91
N THR A 52 -9.40 -4.41 -5.03
CA THR A 52 -10.25 -3.22 -5.10
C THR A 52 -11.41 -3.28 -4.10
N LEU A 53 -11.97 -4.48 -3.87
CA LEU A 53 -13.08 -4.70 -2.94
C LEU A 53 -12.67 -4.56 -1.47
N ASP A 54 -11.47 -5.02 -1.10
CA ASP A 54 -10.92 -4.88 0.26
C ASP A 54 -10.85 -3.41 0.70
N LEU A 55 -10.66 -2.49 -0.27
CA LEU A 55 -10.61 -1.05 -0.01
C LEU A 55 -12.00 -0.43 0.11
N SER A 56 -13.05 -1.07 -0.43
CA SER A 56 -14.47 -0.68 -0.33
C SER A 56 -14.72 0.83 -0.53
N CYS A 57 -13.91 1.48 -1.38
CA CYS A 57 -13.89 2.93 -1.54
C CYS A 57 -13.81 3.33 -3.01
N SER A 58 -14.51 4.42 -3.36
CA SER A 58 -14.57 4.96 -4.73
C SER A 58 -13.23 5.40 -5.31
N TRP A 59 -12.18 5.58 -4.51
CA TRP A 59 -10.86 5.96 -5.05
C TRP A 59 -10.11 4.78 -5.68
N ALA A 60 -10.52 3.53 -5.43
CA ALA A 60 -9.82 2.34 -5.90
C ALA A 60 -10.14 1.94 -7.36
N PHE A 61 -11.01 2.68 -8.07
CA PHE A 61 -11.35 2.37 -9.48
C PHE A 61 -10.15 2.33 -10.43
N ARG A 62 -9.07 3.06 -10.12
CA ARG A 62 -7.84 3.08 -10.91
C ARG A 62 -6.67 2.42 -10.19
N LEU A 63 -6.97 1.46 -9.30
CA LEU A 63 -5.95 0.82 -8.47
C LEU A 63 -4.82 0.22 -9.30
N SER A 64 -5.13 -0.46 -10.42
CA SER A 64 -4.14 -1.02 -11.34
C SER A 64 -3.15 0.02 -11.86
N ALA A 65 -3.62 1.24 -12.19
CA ALA A 65 -2.76 2.34 -12.64
C ALA A 65 -1.85 2.84 -11.51
N TYR A 66 -2.35 2.95 -10.27
CA TYR A 66 -1.54 3.37 -9.14
C TYR A 66 -0.47 2.33 -8.79
N ILE A 67 -0.82 1.04 -8.87
CA ILE A 67 0.14 -0.06 -8.71
C ILE A 67 1.20 -0.02 -9.81
N HIS A 68 0.81 0.25 -11.06
CA HIS A 68 1.76 0.42 -12.15
C HIS A 68 2.77 1.53 -11.85
N THR A 69 2.30 2.72 -11.44
CA THR A 69 3.19 3.82 -11.06
C THR A 69 4.13 3.46 -9.90
N LEU A 70 3.65 2.72 -8.89
CA LEU A 70 4.51 2.25 -7.79
C LEU A 70 5.61 1.29 -8.27
N ARG A 71 5.33 0.47 -9.28
CA ARG A 71 6.32 -0.44 -9.88
C ARG A 71 7.32 0.33 -10.74
N THR A 72 6.85 1.20 -11.64
CA THR A 72 7.70 1.87 -12.63
C THR A 72 8.52 3.01 -12.04
N ASP A 73 7.88 3.89 -11.26
CA ASP A 73 8.50 5.17 -10.87
C ASP A 73 9.20 5.04 -9.52
N TYR A 74 8.72 4.15 -8.66
CA TYR A 74 9.26 3.95 -7.31
C TYR A 74 10.07 2.67 -7.16
N GLY A 75 10.01 1.77 -8.14
CA GLY A 75 10.75 0.50 -8.16
C GLY A 75 10.28 -0.51 -7.12
N LEU A 76 9.02 -0.43 -6.68
CA LEU A 76 8.48 -1.36 -5.69
C LEU A 76 8.07 -2.67 -6.35
N ASN A 77 8.53 -3.78 -5.77
CA ASN A 77 8.10 -5.11 -6.15
C ASN A 77 6.72 -5.39 -5.54
N ILE A 78 5.71 -5.40 -6.39
CA ILE A 78 4.33 -5.73 -6.05
C ILE A 78 3.92 -6.87 -6.97
N GLU A 79 3.49 -7.99 -6.41
CA GLU A 79 2.97 -9.14 -7.15
C GLU A 79 1.47 -8.94 -7.44
N THR A 80 1.01 -9.35 -8.62
CA THR A 80 -0.42 -9.45 -8.92
C THR A 80 -0.82 -10.93 -8.92
N ILE A 81 -1.71 -11.31 -8.02
CA ILE A 81 -2.30 -12.66 -7.94
C ILE A 81 -3.72 -12.59 -8.50
N ARG A 82 -4.15 -13.62 -9.24
CA ARG A 82 -5.54 -13.76 -9.65
C ARG A 82 -6.32 -14.46 -8.55
N GLU A 83 -7.34 -13.80 -8.04
CA GLU A 83 -8.27 -14.35 -7.06
C GLU A 83 -9.62 -14.63 -7.73
N SER A 84 -10.06 -15.88 -7.72
CA SER A 84 -11.33 -16.27 -8.33
C SER A 84 -12.51 -15.65 -7.60
N HIS A 85 -13.50 -15.19 -8.36
CA HIS A 85 -14.76 -14.65 -7.90
C HIS A 85 -15.92 -15.28 -8.69
N SER A 86 -17.16 -15.17 -8.21
CA SER A 86 -18.36 -15.74 -8.86
C SER A 86 -18.48 -15.36 -10.34
N ASP A 87 -18.09 -14.14 -10.68
CA ASP A 87 -18.26 -13.55 -12.01
C ASP A 87 -16.92 -13.32 -12.75
N GLY A 88 -15.86 -14.04 -12.36
CA GLY A 88 -14.54 -13.97 -13.01
C GLY A 88 -13.38 -14.01 -12.03
N TRP A 89 -12.48 -13.02 -12.10
CA TRP A 89 -11.35 -12.92 -11.19
C TRP A 89 -11.05 -11.46 -10.83
N HIS A 90 -10.53 -11.26 -9.62
CA HIS A 90 -10.01 -9.99 -9.15
C HIS A 90 -8.49 -10.03 -9.07
N ALA A 91 -7.87 -8.88 -9.36
CA ALA A 91 -6.46 -8.69 -9.10
C ALA A 91 -6.25 -8.46 -7.59
N ARG A 92 -5.46 -9.32 -6.96
CA ARG A 92 -4.94 -9.14 -5.60
C ARG A 92 -3.49 -8.67 -5.70
N TYR A 93 -3.21 -7.51 -5.14
CA TYR A 93 -1.87 -6.91 -5.16
C TYR A 93 -1.17 -7.16 -3.84
N VAL A 94 -0.02 -7.85 -3.88
CA VAL A 94 0.78 -8.19 -2.69
C VAL A 94 2.11 -7.44 -2.75
N LEU A 95 2.41 -6.68 -1.70
CA LEU A 95 3.68 -5.98 -1.59
C LEU A 95 4.78 -6.96 -1.16
N LYS A 96 5.81 -7.11 -2.00
CA LYS A 96 6.97 -7.98 -1.74
C LYS A 96 8.19 -7.21 -1.28
N THR A 97 8.33 -5.95 -1.71
CA THR A 97 9.40 -5.09 -1.23
C THR A 97 9.24 -4.84 0.27
N PRO A 98 10.24 -5.20 1.10
CA PRO A 98 10.23 -4.85 2.51
C PRO A 98 10.32 -3.33 2.62
N LEU A 99 9.29 -2.73 3.22
CA LEU A 99 9.27 -1.31 3.51
C LEU A 99 8.57 -1.02 4.81
N ARG A 100 8.95 0.10 5.42
CA ARG A 100 8.33 0.65 6.62
C ARG A 100 7.84 2.05 6.35
N ILE A 101 6.60 2.35 6.74
CA ILE A 101 6.08 3.71 6.72
C ILE A 101 6.71 4.49 7.89
N ILE A 102 7.29 5.65 7.58
CA ILE A 102 7.91 6.55 8.57
C ILE A 102 6.94 7.64 8.98
N SER A 103 6.29 8.28 8.01
CA SER A 103 5.34 9.37 8.26
C SER A 103 4.20 9.38 7.26
N VAL A 104 3.05 9.90 7.69
CA VAL A 104 1.84 10.09 6.87
C VAL A 104 1.39 11.53 7.04
N ASN A 105 1.17 12.24 5.94
CA ASN A 105 0.82 13.68 5.97
C ASN A 105 1.79 14.55 6.79
N GLY A 106 3.07 14.13 6.90
CA GLY A 106 4.07 14.81 7.72
C GLY A 106 4.00 14.52 9.23
N ARG A 107 3.12 13.61 9.65
CA ARG A 107 3.07 13.11 11.04
C ARG A 107 3.81 11.78 11.11
N GLU A 108 4.77 11.66 12.03
CA GLU A 108 5.48 10.41 12.25
C GLU A 108 4.54 9.31 12.72
N VAL A 109 4.73 8.11 12.19
CA VAL A 109 3.98 6.92 12.60
C VAL A 109 4.70 6.34 13.81
N SER A 110 4.06 6.39 14.99
CA SER A 110 4.62 5.86 16.22
C SER A 110 4.88 4.35 16.11
N SER A 111 6.02 3.90 16.64
CA SER A 111 6.58 2.54 16.51
C SER A 111 5.68 1.38 16.99
N HIS A 112 4.47 1.67 17.49
CA HIS A 112 3.52 0.68 18.01
C HIS A 112 2.82 -0.15 16.92
N TYR A 113 2.94 0.22 15.64
CA TYR A 113 2.36 -0.54 14.51
C TYR A 113 3.23 -1.72 14.01
N ASN A 114 4.36 -2.00 14.66
CA ASN A 114 5.33 -3.01 14.26
C ASN A 114 5.47 -4.16 15.29
N LYS A 115 4.37 -4.71 15.79
CA LYS A 115 4.42 -6.06 16.37
C LYS A 115 3.86 -7.04 15.34
N ALA A 116 4.76 -7.93 14.90
CA ALA A 116 4.48 -9.09 14.08
C ALA A 116 3.49 -10.03 14.76
#